data_AF-A0A3C1NHL8-F1
#
_entry.id   AF-A0A3C1NHL8-F1
#
_cell.length_a   1.000
_cell.length_b   1.000
_cell.length_c   1.000
_cell.angle_alpha   90.00
_cell.angle_beta   90.00
_cell.angle_gamma   90.00
#
_symmetry.space_group_name_H-M   'P 1'
#
loop_
_entity.id
_entity.type
_entity.pdbx_description
1 polymer ?
#
loop_
_entity_poly.entity_id
_entity_poly.type
_entity_poly.pdbx_seq_one_letter_code
_entity_poly.pdbx_strand_id
1 'polypeptide(L)'
;MAMPYGHGGLLLMLPLFSDDSGKLKDSAVCVLAGYLSTAERWAAFADEWAAALSQPPATRYFKMKEAMRLKDEFLGFDEKQRDDRVRTLVGIITRHAMAGFISVIPSEPFRADHARMGRPRISESTEKREQSRTRVRGKRKAQKFLGSVFQEQKASDYPKDRKHSRRPGSNP
;
A
#
# COMPACT_ATOMS: atom_id res chain seq x y z
N MET A 1 -19.74 -12.56 -47.80
CA MET A 1 -18.31 -12.41 -47.42
C MET A 1 -18.28 -12.06 -45.94
N ALA A 2 -18.07 -13.04 -45.06
CA ALA A 2 -18.08 -12.86 -43.61
C ALA A 2 -16.65 -12.66 -43.10
N MET A 3 -16.36 -11.55 -42.44
CA MET A 3 -15.06 -11.28 -41.82
C MET A 3 -15.02 -11.93 -40.43
N PRO A 4 -14.05 -12.80 -40.11
CA PRO A 4 -13.96 -13.45 -38.82
C PRO A 4 -13.20 -12.53 -37.86
N TYR A 5 -13.89 -11.61 -37.18
CA TYR A 5 -13.29 -10.87 -36.07
C TYR A 5 -13.35 -11.70 -34.78
N GLY A 6 -12.52 -12.74 -34.73
CA GLY A 6 -12.12 -13.35 -33.47
C GLY A 6 -11.02 -12.51 -32.82
N HIS A 7 -11.36 -11.38 -32.23
CA HIS A 7 -10.40 -10.65 -31.40
C HIS A 7 -10.23 -11.38 -30.08
N GLY A 8 -9.33 -12.36 -30.06
CA GLY A 8 -8.83 -12.96 -28.83
C GLY A 8 -8.17 -11.88 -27.99
N GLY A 9 -8.89 -11.32 -27.02
CA GLY A 9 -8.37 -10.33 -26.09
C GLY A 9 -7.38 -10.97 -25.12
N LEU A 10 -6.26 -10.31 -24.87
CA LEU A 10 -5.35 -10.68 -23.81
C LEU A 10 -5.97 -10.33 -22.46
N LEU A 11 -6.28 -11.33 -21.63
CA LEU A 11 -6.67 -11.13 -20.25
C LEU A 11 -5.43 -11.22 -19.35
N LEU A 12 -5.14 -10.16 -18.60
CA LEU A 12 -4.05 -10.12 -17.63
C LEU A 12 -4.62 -9.92 -16.22
N MET A 13 -3.98 -10.57 -15.24
CA MET A 13 -4.23 -10.35 -13.82
C MET A 13 -2.94 -9.88 -13.17
N LEU A 14 -2.86 -8.59 -12.84
CA LEU A 14 -1.67 -7.96 -12.30
C LEU A 14 -1.93 -7.52 -10.85
N PRO A 15 -1.27 -8.13 -9.85
CA PRO A 15 -1.33 -7.62 -8.49
C PRO A 15 -0.74 -6.21 -8.40
N LEU A 16 -1.43 -5.36 -7.65
CA LEU A 16 -1.09 -3.96 -7.45
C LEU A 16 -0.93 -3.69 -5.97
N PHE A 17 0.12 -2.95 -5.63
CA PHE A 17 0.38 -2.45 -4.28
C PHE A 17 0.44 -0.93 -4.31
N SER A 18 -0.24 -0.29 -3.36
CA SER A 18 -0.40 1.16 -3.32
C SER A 18 -0.33 1.69 -1.90
N ASP A 19 0.10 2.94 -1.78
CA ASP A 19 0.10 3.72 -0.55
C ASP A 19 -0.52 5.09 -0.84
N ASP A 20 -1.09 5.70 0.20
CA ASP A 20 -1.72 7.01 0.12
C ASP A 20 -1.04 8.05 1.01
N SER A 21 -1.05 9.30 0.55
CA SER A 21 -0.52 10.44 1.28
C SER A 21 -1.51 11.59 1.28
N GLY A 22 -1.50 12.34 2.38
CA GLY A 22 -2.42 13.44 2.62
C GLY A 22 -3.75 12.98 3.21
N LYS A 23 -4.34 13.81 4.05
CA LYS A 23 -5.69 13.60 4.60
C LYS A 23 -6.62 14.60 3.98
N LEU A 24 -7.80 14.13 3.54
CA LEU A 24 -8.78 15.00 2.89
C LEU A 24 -9.19 16.21 3.75
N LYS A 25 -9.06 16.14 5.08
CA LYS A 25 -9.36 17.26 5.98
C LYS A 25 -8.23 18.29 6.05
N ASP A 26 -6.98 17.83 6.07
CA ASP A 26 -5.83 18.63 6.54
C ASP A 26 -4.78 18.85 5.43
N SER A 27 -5.00 18.34 4.22
CA SER A 27 -4.06 18.41 3.10
C SER A 27 -4.73 19.03 1.87
N ALA A 28 -3.98 19.84 1.12
CA ALA A 28 -4.47 20.46 -0.12
C ALA A 28 -4.76 19.42 -1.21
N VAL A 29 -4.01 18.32 -1.21
CA VAL A 29 -4.18 17.17 -2.09
C VAL A 29 -4.11 15.87 -1.31
N CYS A 30 -4.82 14.86 -1.80
CA CYS A 30 -4.59 13.46 -1.47
C CYS A 30 -3.95 12.78 -2.68
N VAL A 31 -2.93 11.98 -2.44
CA VAL A 31 -2.20 11.25 -3.48
C VAL A 31 -2.33 9.76 -3.21
N LEU A 32 -2.76 9.00 -4.20
CA LEU A 32 -2.66 7.55 -4.21
C LEU A 32 -1.61 7.18 -5.26
N ALA A 33 -0.57 6.48 -4.85
CA ALA A 33 0.47 6.01 -5.75
C ALA A 33 0.76 4.54 -5.50
N GLY A 34 1.27 3.87 -6.52
CA GLY A 34 1.60 2.47 -6.39
C GLY A 34 2.25 1.89 -7.63
N TYR A 35 2.49 0.59 -7.55
CA TYR A 35 3.09 -0.19 -8.61
C TYR A 35 2.27 -1.44 -8.88
N LEU A 36 2.24 -1.84 -10.15
CA LEU A 36 1.67 -3.11 -10.59
C LEU A 36 2.75 -3.95 -11.25
N SER A 37 2.62 -5.26 -11.09
CA SER A 37 3.53 -6.26 -11.67
C SER A 37 2.84 -7.63 -11.76
N THR A 38 3.54 -8.65 -12.22
CA THR A 38 3.08 -10.05 -12.12
C THR A 38 3.29 -10.61 -10.72
N ALA A 39 2.61 -11.71 -10.39
CA ALA A 39 2.77 -12.37 -9.10
C ALA A 39 4.20 -12.88 -8.88
N GLU A 40 4.83 -13.39 -9.94
CA GLU A 40 6.19 -13.94 -9.93
C GLU A 40 7.23 -12.85 -9.63
N ARG A 41 7.07 -11.67 -10.25
CA ARG A 41 7.95 -10.51 -9.99
C ARG A 41 7.77 -10.00 -8.57
N TRP A 42 6.55 -10.08 -8.02
CA TRP A 42 6.33 -9.73 -6.61
C TRP A 42 6.91 -10.73 -5.62
N ALA A 43 6.95 -12.03 -5.95
CA ALA A 43 7.64 -13.02 -5.14
C ALA A 43 9.15 -12.73 -5.12
N ALA A 44 9.77 -12.53 -6.29
CA ALA A 44 11.19 -12.17 -6.39
C ALA A 44 11.51 -10.83 -5.68
N PHE A 45 10.61 -9.85 -5.78
CA PHE A 45 10.70 -8.60 -5.02
C PHE A 45 10.75 -8.85 -3.52
N ALA A 46 9.87 -9.70 -2.99
CA ALA A 46 9.80 -9.96 -1.56
C ALA A 46 11.08 -10.61 -1.02
N ASP A 47 11.63 -11.56 -1.77
CA ASP A 47 12.89 -12.24 -1.42
C ASP A 47 14.06 -11.24 -1.40
N GLU A 48 14.20 -10.44 -2.46
CA GLU A 48 15.29 -9.46 -2.57
C GLU A 48 15.15 -8.33 -1.54
N TRP A 49 13.92 -7.88 -1.31
CA TRP A 49 13.62 -6.87 -0.29
C TRP A 49 14.01 -7.37 1.11
N ALA A 50 13.63 -8.60 1.46
CA ALA A 50 14.01 -9.20 2.74
C ALA A 50 15.52 -9.33 2.88
N ALA A 51 16.21 -9.80 1.83
CA ALA A 51 17.67 -9.90 1.80
C ALA A 51 18.35 -8.54 1.99
N ALA A 52 17.83 -7.48 1.37
CA ALA A 52 18.33 -6.13 1.54
C ALA A 52 18.11 -5.61 2.96
N LEU A 53 16.95 -5.89 3.57
CA LEU A 53 16.65 -5.52 4.95
C LEU A 53 17.57 -6.19 5.97
N SER A 54 17.97 -7.45 5.73
CA SER A 54 18.89 -8.21 6.57
C SER A 54 20.35 -7.76 6.50
N GLN A 55 20.74 -6.92 5.53
CA GLN A 55 22.12 -6.40 5.46
C GLN A 55 22.42 -5.45 6.62
N PRO A 56 23.64 -5.49 7.22
CA PRO A 56 24.04 -4.54 8.25
C PRO A 56 24.08 -3.07 7.74
N PRO A 57 23.62 -2.10 8.54
CA PRO A 57 22.85 -2.28 9.77
C PRO A 57 21.46 -2.85 9.44
N ALA A 58 21.08 -3.95 10.08
CA ALA A 58 19.88 -4.69 9.73
C ALA A 58 18.62 -3.95 10.23
N THR A 59 17.54 -4.02 9.45
CA THR A 59 16.22 -3.48 9.82
C THR A 59 15.18 -4.57 9.62
N ARG A 60 14.22 -4.67 10.52
CA ARG A 60 13.14 -5.66 10.42
C ARG A 60 12.11 -5.26 9.38
N TYR A 61 11.89 -3.96 9.22
CA TYR A 61 10.99 -3.39 8.25
C TYR A 61 11.47 -2.00 7.83
N PHE A 62 10.98 -1.54 6.67
CA PHE A 62 11.25 -0.20 6.19
C PHE A 62 10.02 0.70 6.38
N LYS A 63 10.24 1.90 6.90
CA LYS A 63 9.22 2.95 6.94
C LYS A 63 9.86 4.31 6.75
N MET A 64 9.40 5.00 5.71
CA MET A 64 10.00 6.28 5.30
C MET A 64 10.02 7.32 6.43
N LYS A 65 8.97 7.40 7.25
CA LYS A 65 8.91 8.35 8.38
C LYS A 65 9.98 8.09 9.46
N GLU A 66 10.36 6.84 9.67
CA GLU A 66 11.36 6.45 10.65
C GLU A 66 12.77 6.69 10.10
N ALA A 67 12.98 6.33 8.82
CA ALA A 67 14.20 6.65 8.07
C ALA A 67 14.51 8.16 8.05
N MET A 68 13.53 8.99 7.71
CA MET A 68 13.70 10.45 7.65
C MET A 68 14.00 11.10 9.01
N ARG A 69 13.78 10.37 10.11
CA ARG A 69 13.99 10.88 11.47
C ARG A 69 15.14 10.18 12.19
N LEU A 70 15.79 9.21 11.54
CA LEU A 70 16.80 8.31 12.13
C LEU A 70 16.33 7.74 13.48
N LYS A 71 15.11 7.19 13.49
CA LYS A 71 14.44 6.66 14.69
C LYS A 71 13.95 5.25 14.48
N ASP A 72 13.62 4.59 15.59
CA ASP A 72 13.08 3.23 15.62
C ASP A 72 14.05 2.28 14.89
N GLU A 73 13.65 1.63 13.78
CA GLU A 73 14.54 0.74 13.01
C GLU A 73 15.79 1.45 12.45
N PHE A 74 15.76 2.78 12.31
CA PHE A 74 16.89 3.58 11.83
C PHE A 74 17.69 4.24 12.97
N LEU A 75 17.47 3.84 14.22
CA LEU A 75 18.27 4.35 15.34
C LEU A 75 19.72 3.87 15.20
N GLY A 76 20.67 4.81 15.26
CA GLY A 76 22.10 4.51 15.12
C GLY A 76 22.60 4.47 13.67
N PHE A 77 21.72 4.64 12.69
CA PHE A 77 22.15 4.94 11.32
C PHE A 77 22.70 6.36 11.24
N ASP A 78 23.74 6.54 10.43
CA ASP A 78 24.06 7.85 9.87
C ASP A 78 23.19 8.14 8.62
N GLU A 79 23.19 9.41 8.17
CA GLU A 79 22.40 9.82 7.02
C GLU A 79 22.79 9.11 5.72
N LYS A 80 24.08 8.81 5.54
CA LYS A 80 24.60 8.14 4.35
C LYS A 80 24.13 6.68 4.30
N GLN A 81 24.23 5.95 5.41
CA GLN A 81 23.73 4.59 5.55
C GLN A 81 22.22 4.53 5.28
N ARG A 82 21.47 5.50 5.81
CA ARG A 82 20.03 5.64 5.54
C ARG A 82 19.77 5.88 4.05
N ASP A 83 20.49 6.80 3.43
CA ASP A 83 20.31 7.12 2.01
C ASP A 83 20.67 5.93 1.11
N ASP A 84 21.76 5.24 1.42
CA ASP A 84 22.18 4.04 0.69
C ASP A 84 21.16 2.91 0.82
N ARG A 85 20.56 2.74 2.00
CA ARG A 85 19.42 1.84 2.20
C ARG A 85 18.23 2.24 1.33
N VAL A 86 17.84 3.51 1.34
CA VAL A 86 16.71 4.01 0.53
C VAL A 86 16.98 3.79 -0.97
N ARG A 87 18.18 4.11 -1.46
CA ARG A 87 18.57 3.89 -2.86
C ARG A 87 18.49 2.41 -3.24
N THR A 88 18.98 1.53 -2.37
CA THR A 88 18.91 0.07 -2.57
C THR A 88 17.45 -0.39 -2.71
N LEU A 89 16.60 0.00 -1.77
CA LEU A 89 15.18 -0.38 -1.78
C LEU A 89 14.42 0.18 -2.98
N VAL A 90 14.72 1.43 -3.39
CA VAL A 90 14.16 2.00 -4.64
C VAL A 90 14.62 1.20 -5.86
N GLY A 91 15.88 0.79 -5.92
CA GLY A 91 16.40 -0.05 -7.01
C GLY A 91 15.69 -1.42 -7.11
N ILE A 92 15.32 -2.00 -5.97
CA ILE A 92 14.55 -3.25 -5.94
C ILE A 92 13.13 -3.00 -6.49
N ILE A 93 12.47 -1.91 -6.08
CA ILE A 93 11.14 -1.54 -6.62
C ILE A 93 11.21 -1.36 -8.13
N THR A 94 12.16 -0.58 -8.65
CA THR A 94 12.25 -0.28 -10.09
C THR A 94 12.58 -1.51 -10.93
N ARG A 95 13.34 -2.47 -10.38
CA ARG A 95 13.65 -3.73 -11.08
C ARG A 95 12.43 -4.64 -11.23
N HIS A 96 11.57 -4.70 -10.21
CA HIS A 96 10.47 -5.68 -10.15
C HIS A 96 9.11 -5.12 -10.53
N ALA A 97 8.87 -3.82 -10.40
CA ALA A 97 7.65 -3.19 -10.90
C ALA A 97 7.58 -3.31 -12.44
N MET A 98 6.37 -3.42 -12.99
CA MET A 98 6.13 -3.28 -14.44
C MET A 98 5.70 -1.87 -14.80
N ALA A 99 4.83 -1.29 -13.99
CA ALA A 99 4.39 0.09 -14.15
C ALA A 99 4.10 0.72 -12.79
N GLY A 100 4.37 2.03 -12.71
CA GLY A 100 3.90 2.87 -11.62
C GLY A 100 2.62 3.60 -12.03
N PHE A 101 1.80 3.98 -11.06
CA PHE A 101 0.68 4.87 -11.26
C PHE A 101 0.60 5.89 -10.14
N ILE A 102 0.02 7.04 -10.45
CA ILE A 102 -0.27 8.11 -9.51
C ILE A 102 -1.65 8.67 -9.81
N SER A 103 -2.42 8.92 -8.75
CA SER A 103 -3.68 9.63 -8.78
C SER A 103 -3.63 10.74 -7.74
N VAL A 104 -3.88 11.96 -8.17
CA VAL A 104 -3.86 13.15 -7.32
C VAL A 104 -5.27 13.73 -7.28
N ILE A 105 -5.81 13.86 -6.09
CA ILE A 105 -7.15 14.41 -5.84
C ILE A 105 -6.99 15.72 -5.08
N PRO A 106 -7.31 16.87 -5.71
CA PRO A 106 -7.41 18.15 -5.00
C PRO A 106 -8.53 18.11 -3.95
N SER A 107 -8.19 18.41 -2.70
CA SER A 107 -9.12 18.23 -1.59
C SER A 107 -10.27 19.22 -1.61
N GLU A 108 -10.04 20.48 -1.99
CA GLU A 108 -11.09 21.52 -1.99
C GLU A 108 -12.18 21.25 -3.05
N PRO A 109 -11.86 21.09 -4.34
CA PRO A 109 -12.86 20.71 -5.34
C PRO A 109 -13.58 19.42 -5.00
N PHE A 110 -12.84 18.41 -4.51
CA PHE A 110 -13.44 17.13 -4.11
C PHE A 110 -14.44 17.31 -2.97
N ARG A 111 -14.12 18.11 -1.94
CA ARG A 111 -15.05 18.39 -0.82
C ARG A 111 -16.29 19.16 -1.29
N ALA A 112 -16.10 20.19 -2.13
CA ALA A 112 -17.20 20.97 -2.67
C ALA A 112 -18.16 20.11 -3.52
N ASP A 113 -17.61 19.27 -4.39
CA ASP A 113 -18.37 18.35 -5.22
C ASP A 113 -19.05 17.26 -4.39
N HIS A 114 -18.35 16.69 -3.40
CA HIS A 114 -18.92 15.70 -2.48
C HIS A 114 -20.06 16.28 -1.63
N ALA A 115 -19.98 17.56 -1.22
CA ALA A 115 -21.07 18.23 -0.53
C ALA A 115 -22.26 18.48 -1.46
N ARG A 116 -22.01 18.85 -2.73
CA ARG A 116 -23.04 19.08 -3.75
C ARG A 116 -23.79 17.82 -4.17
N MET A 117 -23.09 16.70 -4.31
CA MET A 117 -23.69 15.44 -4.79
C MET A 117 -24.66 14.80 -3.79
N GLY A 118 -24.65 15.22 -2.52
CA GLY A 118 -25.34 14.50 -1.45
C GLY A 118 -24.75 13.10 -1.25
N ARG A 119 -25.00 12.45 -0.10
CA ARG A 119 -24.61 11.04 0.02
C ARG A 119 -25.41 10.24 -1.00
N PRO A 120 -24.79 9.45 -1.90
CA PRO A 120 -25.53 8.47 -2.68
C PRO A 120 -26.27 7.61 -1.67
N ARG A 121 -27.60 7.64 -1.73
CA ARG A 121 -28.43 6.67 -1.00
C ARG A 121 -28.19 5.36 -1.73
N ILE A 122 -27.10 4.65 -1.39
CA ILE A 122 -26.90 3.27 -1.83
C ILE A 122 -27.97 2.47 -1.10
N SER A 123 -29.20 2.53 -1.59
CA SER A 123 -30.31 1.70 -1.15
C SER A 123 -30.13 0.34 -1.80
N GLU A 124 -29.22 -0.48 -1.29
CA GLU A 124 -29.16 -1.89 -1.64
C GLU A 124 -28.63 -2.73 -0.47
N SER A 125 -29.61 -3.34 0.21
CA SER A 125 -29.54 -4.50 1.12
C SER A 125 -28.14 -4.91 1.55
N THR A 126 -27.77 -4.50 2.76
CA THR A 126 -26.60 -4.98 3.54
C THR A 126 -26.46 -6.51 3.47
N GLU A 127 -27.58 -7.22 3.39
CA GLU A 127 -27.67 -8.69 3.31
C GLU A 127 -27.10 -9.30 2.01
N LYS A 128 -27.27 -8.66 0.84
CA LYS A 128 -26.70 -9.19 -0.43
C LYS A 128 -25.18 -9.01 -0.51
N ARG A 129 -24.64 -7.95 0.11
CA ARG A 129 -23.18 -7.73 0.23
C ARG A 129 -22.53 -8.71 1.22
N GLU A 130 -23.23 -9.08 2.29
CA GLU A 130 -22.76 -10.05 3.29
C GLU A 130 -22.77 -11.50 2.74
N GLN A 131 -23.81 -11.87 1.98
CA GLN A 131 -23.89 -13.16 1.28
C GLN A 131 -22.83 -13.31 0.18
N SER A 132 -22.49 -12.21 -0.51
CA SER A 132 -21.40 -12.20 -1.49
C SER A 132 -20.02 -12.33 -0.81
N ARG A 133 -19.82 -11.69 0.36
CA ARG A 133 -18.59 -11.81 1.17
C ARG A 133 -18.38 -13.22 1.73
N THR A 134 -19.44 -13.91 2.15
CA THR A 134 -19.36 -15.29 2.66
C THR A 134 -19.07 -16.30 1.56
N ARG A 135 -19.64 -16.14 0.35
CA ARG A 135 -19.30 -16.98 -0.83
C ARG A 135 -17.84 -16.83 -1.27
N VAL A 136 -17.29 -15.61 -1.25
CA VAL A 136 -15.87 -15.36 -1.56
C VAL A 136 -14.95 -15.92 -0.45
N ARG A 137 -15.38 -15.88 0.81
CA ARG A 137 -14.65 -16.44 1.96
C ARG A 137 -14.53 -17.97 1.91
N GLY A 138 -15.53 -18.65 1.35
CA GLY A 138 -15.48 -20.10 1.07
C GLY A 138 -14.42 -20.48 0.02
N LYS A 139 -14.26 -19.66 -1.02
CA LYS A 139 -13.22 -19.87 -2.05
C LYS A 139 -11.81 -19.48 -1.60
N ARG A 140 -11.67 -18.55 -0.65
CA ARG A 140 -10.36 -18.15 -0.07
C ARG A 140 -9.73 -19.19 0.86
N LYS A 141 -10.43 -20.25 1.26
CA LYS A 141 -9.79 -21.36 2.02
C LYS A 141 -8.72 -22.09 1.17
N ALA A 142 -8.86 -22.09 -0.16
CA ALA A 142 -7.83 -22.59 -1.07
C ALA A 142 -6.68 -21.58 -1.28
N GLN A 143 -6.94 -20.29 -1.11
CA GLN A 143 -5.94 -19.21 -1.19
C GLN A 143 -5.36 -18.88 0.21
N LYS A 144 -5.25 -19.88 1.10
CA LYS A 144 -4.57 -19.73 2.39
C LYS A 144 -3.05 -19.76 2.28
N PHE A 145 -2.50 -20.08 1.11
CA PHE A 145 -1.06 -20.25 0.91
C PHE A 145 -0.29 -18.91 0.81
N LEU A 146 -0.93 -17.83 0.33
CA LEU A 146 -0.28 -16.51 0.21
C LEU A 146 -0.52 -15.57 1.41
N GLY A 147 -1.49 -15.91 2.28
CA GLY A 147 -1.84 -15.12 3.46
C GLY A 147 -1.00 -15.43 4.71
N SER A 148 -0.52 -16.67 4.87
CA SER A 148 0.29 -17.05 6.04
C SER A 148 1.63 -16.33 6.07
N VAL A 149 2.27 -16.14 4.91
CA VAL A 149 3.58 -15.46 4.80
C VAL A 149 3.55 -14.02 5.33
N PHE A 150 2.43 -13.29 5.19
CA PHE A 150 2.35 -11.87 5.56
C PHE A 150 1.52 -11.54 6.82
N GLN A 151 0.67 -12.46 7.31
CA GLN A 151 -0.06 -12.27 8.58
C GLN A 151 0.79 -12.65 9.80
N GLU A 152 1.71 -13.61 9.66
CA GLU A 152 2.54 -14.09 10.77
C GLU A 152 3.55 -13.01 11.24
N GLN A 153 3.90 -12.06 10.37
CA GLN A 153 4.75 -10.90 10.70
C GLN A 153 4.00 -9.73 11.37
N LYS A 154 2.68 -9.56 11.15
CA LYS A 154 1.92 -8.42 11.72
C LYS A 154 1.31 -8.68 13.09
N ALA A 155 1.12 -9.95 13.47
CA ALA A 155 0.44 -10.28 14.72
C ALA A 155 1.38 -10.39 15.93
N SER A 156 2.67 -10.68 15.74
CA SER A 156 3.54 -11.04 16.87
C SER A 156 4.12 -9.85 17.66
N ASP A 157 4.15 -8.63 17.12
CA ASP A 157 5.06 -7.61 17.68
C ASP A 157 4.55 -6.17 17.66
N TYR A 158 3.24 -5.95 17.60
CA TYR A 158 2.67 -4.60 17.75
C TYR A 158 2.47 -4.28 19.25
N PRO A 159 3.24 -3.36 19.86
CA PRO A 159 3.06 -3.02 21.26
C PRO A 159 1.70 -2.32 21.43
N LYS A 160 0.85 -2.84 22.33
CA LYS A 160 -0.53 -2.35 22.52
C LYS A 160 -0.63 -1.05 23.33
N ASP A 161 0.48 -0.54 23.85
CA ASP A 161 0.45 0.61 24.75
C ASP A 161 1.13 1.83 24.14
N ARG A 162 0.36 2.71 23.51
CA ARG A 162 0.83 4.07 23.19
C ARG A 162 -0.24 5.13 23.46
N LYS A 163 -0.13 5.76 24.63
CA LYS A 163 -0.80 7.03 24.93
C LYS A 163 -0.35 8.07 23.89
N HIS A 164 -1.31 8.63 23.16
CA HIS A 164 -1.07 9.71 22.20
C HIS A 164 -0.75 11.00 22.98
N SER A 165 0.50 11.43 22.96
CA SER A 165 0.86 12.79 23.37
C SER A 165 0.32 13.79 22.35
N ARG A 166 -0.67 14.58 22.77
CA ARG A 166 -1.17 15.76 22.04
C ARG A 166 -0.06 16.82 22.01
N ARG A 167 0.16 17.43 20.84
CA ARG A 167 0.97 18.66 20.74
C ARG A 167 0.25 19.79 21.49
N PRO A 168 0.92 20.58 22.34
CA PRO A 168 0.38 21.86 22.78
C PRO A 168 0.37 22.83 21.59
N GLY A 169 -0.74 23.53 21.40
CA GLY A 169 -0.90 24.55 20.38
C GLY A 169 0.01 25.75 20.66
N SER A 170 0.73 26.19 19.64
CA SER A 170 1.38 27.49 19.58
C SER A 170 0.45 28.46 18.88
N ASN A 171 0.02 29.51 19.58
CA ASN A 171 -0.57 30.71 18.99
C ASN A 171 -0.48 31.86 20.01
N PRO A 172 -0.40 33.11 19.55
CA PRO A 172 0.67 33.72 18.76
C PRO A 172 1.89 34.12 19.62
#